data_AF-A0A6I9XKB6-F1
#
_entry.id   AF-A0A6I9XKB6-F1
#
_cell.length_a   1.000
_cell.length_b   1.000
_cell.length_c   1.000
_cell.angle_alpha   90.00
_cell.angle_beta   90.00
_cell.angle_gamma   90.00
#
_symmetry.space_group_name_H-M   'P 1'
#
loop_
_entity.id
_entity.type
_entity.pdbx_description
1 polymer ?
#
loop_
_entity_poly.entity_id
_entity_poly.type
_entity_poly.pdbx_seq_one_letter_code
_entity_poly.pdbx_strand_id
1 'polypeptide(L)'
;AAVAVAAALNVTEPFSTGLGGDCFCLYYDARTKQVHGLNGSGRSPQSLTLELVKEYGFDEVNPLPFRHACNITVPGAPAAWCDAVVVYGSKQLSMGQILQPAIEMAEKGFPVSEITSYQWKQDAHVLQSPGNQHGKDLLINGEAPEHGQVFQNPLLANTFKLV
;
A
#
# COMPACT_ATOMS: atom_id res chain seq x y z
N ALA A 1 17.57 0.52 2.38
CA ALA A 1 17.02 1.81 2.86
C ALA A 1 15.69 2.13 2.19
N ALA A 2 15.63 2.37 0.87
CA ALA A 2 14.39 2.76 0.18
C ALA A 2 13.19 1.83 0.45
N VAL A 3 13.37 0.50 0.36
CA VAL A 3 12.30 -0.47 0.65
C VAL A 3 11.86 -0.43 2.12
N ALA A 4 12.79 -0.29 3.07
CA ALA A 4 12.45 -0.15 4.50
C ALA A 4 11.63 1.14 4.76
N VAL A 5 11.97 2.23 4.09
CA VAL A 5 11.22 3.50 4.18
C VAL A 5 9.83 3.33 3.57
N ALA A 6 9.71 2.72 2.40
CA ALA A 6 8.41 2.45 1.78
C ALA A 6 7.51 1.58 2.66
N ALA A 7 8.09 0.56 3.32
CA ALA A 7 7.37 -0.27 4.28
C ALA A 7 6.94 0.51 5.53
N ALA A 8 7.79 1.39 6.06
CA ALA A 8 7.43 2.28 7.17
C ALA A 8 6.31 3.24 6.77
N LEU A 9 6.36 3.82 5.57
CA LEU A 9 5.30 4.69 5.05
C LEU A 9 3.97 3.95 4.83
N ASN A 10 4.00 2.67 4.42
CA ASN A 10 2.78 1.87 4.40
C ASN A 10 2.11 1.80 5.78
N VAL A 11 2.90 1.81 6.86
CA VAL A 11 2.38 1.81 8.22
C VAL A 11 1.90 3.19 8.63
N THR A 12 2.73 4.22 8.46
CA THR A 12 2.50 5.55 9.04
C THR A 12 1.69 6.49 8.14
N GLU A 13 1.67 6.23 6.83
CA GLU A 13 0.95 6.99 5.80
C GLU A 13 0.12 6.06 4.88
N PRO A 14 -0.84 5.28 5.43
CA PRO A 14 -1.53 4.23 4.71
C PRO A 14 -2.41 4.71 3.53
N PHE A 15 -2.70 6.01 3.43
CA PHE A 15 -3.44 6.63 2.33
C PHE A 15 -2.54 7.03 1.14
N SER A 16 -1.21 7.03 1.33
CA SER A 16 -0.24 7.51 0.34
C SER A 16 0.40 6.36 -0.44
N THR A 17 0.79 5.28 0.23
CA THR A 17 1.54 4.17 -0.38
C THR A 17 1.36 2.87 0.40
N GLY A 18 1.57 1.74 -0.28
CA GLY A 18 1.65 0.44 0.38
C GLY A 18 1.65 -0.75 -0.56
N LEU A 19 1.64 -1.95 0.04
CA LEU A 19 1.62 -3.25 -0.67
C LEU A 19 0.42 -3.40 -1.60
N GLY A 20 -0.68 -2.68 -1.35
CA GLY A 20 -1.88 -2.70 -2.20
C GLY A 20 -1.79 -1.83 -3.46
N GLY A 21 -0.67 -1.16 -3.70
CA GLY A 21 -0.50 -0.23 -4.82
C GLY A 21 0.65 -0.59 -5.76
N ASP A 22 1.19 0.47 -6.36
CA ASP A 22 2.19 0.42 -7.41
C ASP A 22 3.55 0.95 -6.94
N CYS A 23 4.62 0.61 -7.66
CA CYS A 23 5.95 1.13 -7.39
C CYS A 23 6.68 1.51 -8.69
N PHE A 24 7.27 2.71 -8.71
CA PHE A 24 8.19 3.14 -9.76
C PHE A 24 9.51 3.51 -9.10
N CYS A 25 10.54 2.73 -9.36
CA CYS A 25 11.85 2.93 -8.74
C CYS A 25 12.86 3.39 -9.79
N LEU A 26 13.48 4.55 -9.54
CA LEU A 26 14.64 5.01 -10.27
C LEU A 26 15.88 4.75 -9.42
N TYR A 27 16.83 4.00 -9.96
CA TYR A 27 18.08 3.66 -9.29
C TYR A 27 19.26 4.18 -10.09
N TYR A 28 20.05 5.06 -9.47
CA TYR A 28 21.30 5.55 -10.06
C TYR A 28 22.47 4.66 -9.63
N ASP A 29 23.11 3.99 -10.59
CA ASP A 29 24.35 3.26 -10.35
C ASP A 29 25.55 4.20 -10.50
N ALA A 30 26.18 4.53 -9.39
CA ALA A 30 27.35 5.42 -9.35
C ALA A 30 28.59 4.84 -10.07
N ARG A 31 28.70 3.52 -10.24
CA ARG A 31 29.84 2.88 -10.91
C ARG A 31 29.75 3.03 -12.41
N THR A 32 28.57 2.78 -12.97
CA THR A 32 28.30 2.88 -14.41
C THR A 32 27.85 4.27 -14.83
N LYS A 33 27.46 5.12 -13.87
CA LYS A 33 26.84 6.45 -14.06
C LYS A 33 25.52 6.39 -14.85
N GLN A 34 24.78 5.29 -14.72
CA GLN A 34 23.51 5.07 -15.40
C GLN A 34 22.34 5.13 -14.43
N VAL A 35 21.18 5.56 -14.93
CA VAL A 35 19.90 5.45 -14.23
C VAL A 35 19.16 4.25 -14.79
N HIS A 36 18.74 3.36 -13.89
CA HIS A 36 17.89 2.22 -14.19
C HIS A 36 16.48 2.48 -13.65
N GLY A 37 15.47 2.07 -14.42
CA GLY A 37 14.08 2.08 -14.00
C GLY A 37 13.61 0.68 -13.66
N LEU A 38 12.89 0.53 -12.55
CA LEU A 38 12.13 -0.65 -12.20
C LEU A 38 10.65 -0.26 -12.13
N ASN A 39 9.84 -0.93 -12.95
CA ASN A 39 8.41 -0.67 -13.06
C ASN A 39 7.62 -1.78 -12.37
N GLY A 40 7.02 -1.44 -11.24
CA GLY A 40 6.06 -2.22 -10.49
C GLY A 40 4.65 -1.62 -10.54
N SER A 41 4.26 -1.02 -11.67
CA SER A 41 2.86 -0.66 -11.92
C SER A 41 2.01 -1.91 -12.04
N GLY A 42 0.93 -1.98 -11.28
CA GLY A 42 -0.05 -3.04 -11.32
C GLY A 42 -0.75 -3.11 -12.68
N ARG A 43 -1.05 -4.33 -13.12
CA ARG A 43 -1.80 -4.57 -14.35
C ARG A 43 -3.29 -4.62 -14.06
N SER A 44 -4.13 -4.35 -15.05
CA SER A 44 -5.54 -4.72 -14.96
C SER A 44 -5.69 -6.24 -14.80
N PRO A 45 -6.71 -6.71 -14.08
CA PRO A 45 -7.02 -8.14 -14.01
C PRO A 45 -7.20 -8.72 -15.41
N GLN A 46 -6.66 -9.91 -15.67
CA GLN A 46 -6.68 -10.52 -17.01
C GLN A 46 -8.10 -10.72 -17.56
N SER A 47 -9.07 -10.98 -16.69
CA SER A 47 -10.48 -11.18 -17.06
C SER A 47 -11.27 -9.89 -17.19
N LEU A 48 -10.70 -8.73 -16.83
CA LEU A 48 -11.38 -7.45 -16.92
C LEU A 48 -11.22 -6.88 -18.34
N THR A 49 -12.13 -7.25 -19.23
CA THR A 49 -12.18 -6.75 -20.61
C THR A 49 -13.08 -5.52 -20.72
N LEU A 50 -12.93 -4.77 -21.82
CA LEU A 50 -13.80 -3.62 -22.10
C LEU A 50 -15.26 -4.07 -22.28
N GLU A 51 -15.47 -5.22 -22.92
CA GLU A 51 -16.79 -5.81 -23.11
C GLU A 51 -17.47 -6.10 -21.76
N LEU A 52 -16.73 -6.69 -20.80
CA LEU A 52 -17.25 -6.96 -19.46
C LEU A 52 -17.63 -5.66 -18.72
N VAL A 53 -16.82 -4.61 -18.84
CA VAL A 53 -17.13 -3.30 -18.24
C VAL A 53 -18.42 -2.71 -18.83
N LYS A 54 -18.62 -2.86 -20.15
CA LYS A 54 -19.87 -2.46 -20.83
C LYS A 54 -21.06 -3.32 -20.42
N GLU A 55 -20.88 -4.63 -20.22
CA GLU A 55 -21.92 -5.53 -19.72
C GLU A 55 -22.37 -5.16 -18.30
N TYR A 56 -21.48 -4.61 -17.47
CA TYR A 56 -21.84 -4.02 -16.19
C TYR A 56 -22.55 -2.66 -16.29
N GLY A 57 -22.75 -2.16 -17.51
CA GLY A 57 -23.47 -0.91 -17.77
C GLY A 57 -22.59 0.34 -17.67
N PHE A 58 -21.26 0.19 -17.71
CA PHE A 58 -20.33 1.32 -17.66
C PHE A 58 -19.73 1.62 -19.05
N ASP A 59 -19.60 2.90 -19.35
CA ASP A 59 -19.01 3.40 -20.60
C ASP A 59 -18.42 4.81 -20.39
N GLU A 60 -18.09 5.51 -21.47
CA GLU A 60 -17.54 6.87 -21.40
C GLU A 60 -18.52 7.90 -20.82
N VAL A 61 -19.84 7.70 -21.03
CA VAL A 61 -20.88 8.61 -20.55
C VAL A 61 -21.31 8.26 -19.13
N ASN A 62 -21.27 6.97 -18.77
CA ASN A 62 -21.54 6.43 -17.44
C ASN A 62 -20.28 5.69 -16.91
N PRO A 63 -19.26 6.43 -16.43
CA PRO A 63 -18.00 5.82 -16.02
C PRO A 63 -18.15 5.01 -14.74
N LEU A 64 -17.17 4.12 -14.49
CA LEU A 64 -17.05 3.37 -13.25
C LEU A 64 -17.04 4.33 -12.04
N PRO A 65 -17.85 4.08 -11.00
CA PRO A 65 -17.75 4.81 -9.74
C PRO A 65 -16.34 4.74 -9.18
N PHE A 66 -15.87 5.81 -8.53
CA PHE A 66 -14.49 5.92 -8.05
C PHE A 66 -14.02 4.70 -7.23
N ARG A 67 -14.87 4.16 -6.35
CA ARG A 67 -14.55 3.00 -5.49
C ARG A 67 -15.01 1.65 -6.04
N HIS A 68 -15.33 1.57 -7.34
CA HIS A 68 -15.72 0.30 -7.95
C HIS A 68 -14.54 -0.68 -7.98
N ALA A 69 -14.78 -1.96 -7.72
CA ALA A 69 -13.74 -2.98 -7.65
C ALA A 69 -12.93 -3.13 -8.96
N CYS A 70 -13.55 -2.83 -10.11
CA CYS A 70 -12.86 -2.81 -11.41
C CYS A 70 -11.74 -1.77 -11.51
N ASN A 71 -11.70 -0.76 -10.62
CA ASN A 71 -10.61 0.23 -10.58
C ASN A 71 -9.36 -0.30 -9.85
N ILE A 72 -9.44 -1.49 -9.24
CA ILE A 72 -8.31 -2.11 -8.52
C ILE A 72 -7.43 -2.85 -9.53
N THR A 73 -6.17 -2.44 -9.61
CA THR A 73 -5.12 -3.18 -10.35
C THR A 73 -4.56 -4.31 -9.50
N VAL A 74 -3.93 -5.30 -10.14
CA VAL A 74 -3.12 -6.30 -9.45
C VAL A 74 -1.91 -5.60 -8.83
N PRO A 75 -1.76 -5.51 -7.50
CA PRO A 75 -0.71 -4.69 -6.88
C PRO A 75 0.69 -5.11 -7.31
N GLY A 76 1.47 -4.16 -7.82
CA GLY A 76 2.84 -4.41 -8.29
C GLY A 76 3.93 -4.03 -7.28
N ALA A 77 3.61 -3.23 -6.26
CA ALA A 77 4.57 -2.79 -5.25
C ALA A 77 5.32 -3.93 -4.53
N PRO A 78 4.66 -5.03 -4.07
CA PRO A 78 5.35 -6.08 -3.33
C PRO A 78 6.45 -6.76 -4.16
N ALA A 79 6.16 -7.11 -5.41
CA ALA A 79 7.12 -7.71 -6.32
C ALA A 79 8.28 -6.74 -6.62
N ALA A 80 7.96 -5.46 -6.86
CA ALA A 80 8.97 -4.45 -7.12
C ALA A 80 9.90 -4.21 -5.93
N TRP A 81 9.42 -4.29 -4.69
CA TRP A 81 10.26 -4.19 -3.50
C TRP A 81 11.24 -5.37 -3.41
N CYS A 82 10.74 -6.60 -3.63
CA CYS A 82 11.58 -7.79 -3.70
C CYS A 82 12.64 -7.67 -4.80
N ASP A 83 12.22 -7.33 -6.02
CA ASP A 83 13.11 -7.19 -7.17
C ASP A 83 14.15 -6.08 -6.94
N ALA A 84 13.77 -4.94 -6.36
CA ALA A 84 14.71 -3.88 -6.03
C ALA A 84 15.80 -4.34 -5.04
N VAL A 85 15.46 -5.15 -4.03
CA VAL A 85 16.44 -5.73 -3.10
C VAL A 85 17.29 -6.81 -3.80
N VAL A 86 16.69 -7.60 -4.69
CA VAL A 86 17.38 -8.64 -5.46
C VAL A 86 18.33 -8.04 -6.50
N VAL A 87 18.00 -6.93 -7.13
CA VAL A 87 18.83 -6.36 -8.20
C VAL A 87 19.80 -5.31 -7.65
N TYR A 88 19.34 -4.42 -6.76
CA TYR A 88 20.10 -3.25 -6.31
C TYR A 88 20.53 -3.28 -4.84
N GLY A 89 20.01 -4.23 -4.05
CA GLY A 89 20.31 -4.32 -2.62
C GLY A 89 21.77 -4.67 -2.31
N SER A 90 22.27 -4.22 -1.15
CA SER A 90 23.65 -4.45 -0.69
C SER A 90 23.99 -5.91 -0.35
N LYS A 91 22.99 -6.80 -0.31
CA LYS A 91 23.09 -8.22 0.08
C LYS A 91 23.47 -8.48 1.54
N GLN A 92 23.49 -7.45 2.37
CA GLN A 92 23.83 -7.57 3.80
C GLN A 92 22.62 -7.85 4.69
N LEU A 93 21.41 -7.51 4.23
CA LEU A 93 20.18 -7.68 4.97
C LEU A 93 19.21 -8.55 4.17
N SER A 94 18.52 -9.46 4.87
CA SER A 94 17.38 -10.20 4.31
C SER A 94 16.15 -9.30 4.18
N MET A 95 15.15 -9.72 3.40
CA MET A 95 13.88 -8.98 3.31
C MET A 95 13.22 -8.82 4.68
N GLY A 96 13.15 -9.90 5.48
CA GLY A 96 12.64 -9.83 6.85
C GLY A 96 13.36 -8.78 7.71
N GLN A 97 14.69 -8.69 7.64
CA GLN A 97 15.46 -7.65 8.36
C GLN A 97 15.16 -6.23 7.86
N ILE A 98 14.90 -6.07 6.56
CA ILE A 98 14.53 -4.79 5.96
C ILE A 98 13.12 -4.36 6.40
N LEU A 99 12.19 -5.30 6.52
CA LEU A 99 10.80 -5.04 6.93
C LEU A 99 10.61 -4.97 8.45
N GLN A 100 11.56 -5.51 9.23
CA GLN A 100 11.48 -5.60 10.69
C GLN A 100 11.09 -4.27 11.38
N PRO A 101 11.64 -3.10 11.02
CA PRO A 101 11.22 -1.84 11.65
C PRO A 101 9.74 -1.50 11.39
N ALA A 102 9.23 -1.77 10.19
CA ALA A 102 7.83 -1.53 9.85
C ALA A 102 6.90 -2.51 10.57
N ILE A 103 7.31 -3.78 10.70
CA ILE A 103 6.60 -4.78 11.50
C ILE A 103 6.46 -4.28 12.94
N GLU A 104 7.55 -3.83 13.56
CA GLU A 104 7.51 -3.34 14.94
C GLU A 104 6.64 -2.10 15.11
N MET A 105 6.68 -1.15 14.16
CA MET A 105 5.80 0.02 14.18
C MET A 105 4.33 -0.39 14.08
N ALA A 106 4.01 -1.36 13.22
CA ALA A 106 2.64 -1.85 13.05
C ALA A 106 2.15 -2.61 14.29
N GLU A 107 3.00 -3.39 14.96
CA GLU A 107 2.63 -4.14 16.16
C GLU A 107 2.55 -3.28 17.43
N LYS A 108 3.61 -2.51 17.70
CA LYS A 108 3.73 -1.69 18.92
C LYS A 108 2.90 -0.42 18.80
N GLY A 109 2.67 0.03 17.58
CA GLY A 109 1.91 1.21 17.21
C GLY A 109 2.79 2.43 16.99
N PHE A 110 2.18 3.45 16.39
CA PHE A 110 2.82 4.71 16.05
C PHE A 110 1.86 5.89 16.31
N PRO A 111 2.37 7.07 16.70
CA PRO A 111 1.54 8.26 16.81
C PRO A 111 1.10 8.73 15.41
N VAL A 112 -0.20 8.87 15.22
CA VAL A 112 -0.78 9.25 13.92
C VAL A 112 -0.46 10.72 13.60
N SER A 113 0.09 10.96 12.41
CA SER A 113 0.41 12.31 11.94
C SER A 113 -0.86 13.13 11.69
N GLU A 114 -0.75 14.46 11.69
CA GLU A 114 -1.89 15.34 11.45
C GLU A 114 -2.54 15.08 10.07
N ILE A 115 -1.72 14.99 9.02
CA ILE A 115 -2.21 14.75 7.66
C ILE A 115 -2.86 13.37 7.52
N THR A 116 -2.29 12.35 8.15
CA THR A 116 -2.84 10.99 8.13
C THR A 116 -4.18 10.94 8.87
N SER A 117 -4.29 11.58 10.04
CA SER A 117 -5.56 11.68 10.78
C SER A 117 -6.65 12.38 9.97
N TYR A 118 -6.29 13.49 9.31
CA TYR A 118 -7.19 14.21 8.42
C TYR A 118 -7.74 13.31 7.30
N GLN A 119 -6.86 12.61 6.56
CA GLN A 119 -7.27 11.70 5.49
C GLN A 119 -8.13 10.55 6.02
N TRP A 120 -7.75 9.99 7.17
CA TRP A 120 -8.50 8.89 7.79
C TRP A 120 -9.94 9.27 8.11
N LYS A 121 -10.16 10.47 8.63
CA LYS A 121 -11.50 11.00 8.92
C LYS A 121 -12.36 11.14 7.67
N GLN A 122 -11.77 11.53 6.54
CA GLN A 122 -12.51 11.66 5.28
C GLN A 122 -13.06 10.30 4.81
N ASP A 123 -12.31 9.22 5.04
CA ASP A 123 -12.63 7.88 4.54
C ASP A 123 -13.21 6.93 5.61
N ALA A 124 -13.34 7.37 6.87
CA ALA A 124 -13.84 6.54 7.97
C ALA A 124 -15.21 5.91 7.68
N HIS A 125 -16.10 6.66 7.03
CA HIS A 125 -17.42 6.17 6.64
C HIS A 125 -17.34 4.97 5.69
N VAL A 126 -16.32 4.88 4.84
CA VAL A 126 -16.09 3.75 3.92
C VAL A 126 -15.63 2.52 4.68
N LEU A 127 -14.81 2.71 5.71
CA LEU A 127 -14.35 1.63 6.59
C LEU A 127 -15.51 1.04 7.41
N GLN A 128 -16.52 1.85 7.69
CA GLN A 128 -17.74 1.42 8.40
C GLN A 128 -18.84 0.88 7.46
N SER A 129 -18.64 0.91 6.14
CA SER A 129 -19.64 0.44 5.17
C SER A 129 -19.99 -1.05 5.36
N PRO A 130 -21.28 -1.43 5.20
CA PRO A 130 -21.68 -2.83 5.23
C PRO A 130 -20.88 -3.68 4.24
N GLY A 131 -20.41 -4.85 4.67
CA GLY A 131 -19.61 -5.77 3.85
C GLY A 131 -18.10 -5.57 3.95
N ASN A 132 -17.62 -4.48 4.57
CA ASN A 132 -16.19 -4.32 4.86
C ASN A 132 -15.80 -5.06 6.15
N GLN A 133 -15.49 -6.35 6.04
CA GLN A 133 -15.23 -7.23 7.18
C GLN A 133 -14.10 -6.72 8.11
N HIS A 134 -13.08 -6.10 7.54
CA HIS A 134 -11.87 -5.65 8.24
C HIS A 134 -11.78 -4.13 8.42
N GLY A 135 -12.76 -3.36 7.96
CA GLY A 135 -12.71 -1.90 8.03
C GLY A 135 -12.66 -1.39 9.47
N LYS A 136 -13.32 -2.07 10.41
CA LYS A 136 -13.24 -1.78 11.85
C LYS A 136 -11.84 -1.97 12.45
N ASP A 137 -11.01 -2.84 11.85
CA ASP A 137 -9.64 -3.11 12.31
C ASP A 137 -8.70 -1.94 11.95
N LEU A 138 -9.18 -1.03 11.09
CA LEU A 138 -8.53 0.23 10.72
C LEU A 138 -9.12 1.43 11.48
N LEU A 139 -9.81 1.21 12.60
CA LEU A 139 -10.43 2.26 13.40
C LEU A 139 -10.08 2.04 14.89
N ILE A 140 -10.05 3.12 15.67
CA ILE A 140 -9.90 3.06 17.14
C ILE A 140 -11.29 3.21 17.75
N ASN A 141 -11.79 2.14 18.38
CA ASN A 141 -13.14 2.10 18.96
C ASN A 141 -14.25 2.49 17.97
N GLY A 142 -14.05 2.17 16.69
CA GLY A 142 -15.00 2.51 15.62
C GLY A 142 -14.81 3.89 15.01
N GLU A 143 -13.89 4.72 15.50
CA GLU A 143 -13.62 6.06 14.98
C GLU A 143 -12.26 6.14 14.28
N ALA A 144 -12.10 7.09 13.36
CA ALA A 144 -10.81 7.36 12.76
C ALA A 144 -9.80 7.83 13.82
N PRO A 145 -8.54 7.38 13.78
CA PRO A 145 -7.51 7.84 14.70
C PRO A 145 -7.32 9.37 14.65
N GLU A 146 -7.29 9.98 15.83
CA GLU A 146 -6.96 11.39 16.00
C GLU A 146 -5.45 11.66 15.90
N HIS A 147 -5.07 12.90 15.59
CA HIS A 147 -3.67 13.29 15.59
C HIS A 147 -3.01 12.99 16.95
N GLY A 148 -1.84 12.34 16.92
CA GLY A 148 -1.09 11.95 18.11
C GLY A 148 -1.60 10.71 18.82
N GLN A 149 -2.79 10.19 18.49
CA GLN A 149 -3.22 8.88 19.00
C GLN A 149 -2.31 7.78 18.46
N VAL A 150 -2.05 6.78 19.30
CA VAL A 150 -1.27 5.61 18.90
C VAL A 150 -2.20 4.62 18.21
N PHE A 151 -1.93 4.35 16.93
CA PHE A 151 -2.63 3.32 16.16
C PHE A 151 -1.75 2.09 16.00
N GLN A 152 -2.35 0.90 16.10
CA GLN A 152 -1.71 -0.40 15.92
C GLN A 152 -2.41 -1.14 14.78
N ASN A 153 -1.62 -1.80 13.93
CA ASN A 153 -2.10 -2.60 12.81
C ASN A 153 -1.46 -4.00 12.79
N PRO A 154 -1.88 -4.90 13.69
CA PRO A 154 -1.30 -6.24 13.78
C PRO A 154 -1.55 -7.08 12.52
N LEU A 155 -2.60 -6.79 11.74
CA LEU A 155 -2.87 -7.47 10.48
C LEU A 155 -1.80 -7.13 9.43
N LEU A 156 -1.46 -5.84 9.27
CA LEU A 156 -0.39 -5.43 8.38
C LEU A 156 0.97 -5.96 8.83
N ALA A 157 1.24 -5.96 10.14
CA ALA A 157 2.45 -6.58 10.68
C ALA A 157 2.57 -8.06 10.28
N ASN A 158 1.48 -8.83 10.43
CA ASN A 158 1.45 -10.23 10.04
C ASN A 158 1.63 -10.42 8.53
N THR A 159 1.04 -9.54 7.71
CA THR A 159 1.29 -9.54 6.26
C THR A 159 2.78 -9.37 5.94
N PHE A 160 3.46 -8.41 6.58
CA PHE A 160 4.90 -8.20 6.36
C PHE A 160 5.77 -9.38 6.82
N LYS A 161 5.37 -10.11 7.87
CA LYS A 161 6.11 -11.31 8.32
C LYS A 161 6.04 -12.48 7.33
N LEU A 162 5.08 -12.47 6.40
CA LEU A 162 4.92 -13.50 5.38
C LEU A 162 5.75 -13.24 4.12
N VAL A 163 6.35 -12.05 3.99
CA VAL A 163 7.18 -11.62 2.86
C VAL A 163 8.64 -12.00 3.10
#